data_AF-A0A2T0M1J6-F1
#
_entry.id   AF-A0A2T0M1J6-F1
#
_cell.length_a   1.000
_cell.length_b   1.000
_cell.length_c   1.000
_cell.angle_alpha   90.00
_cell.angle_beta   90.00
_cell.angle_gamma   90.00
#
_symmetry.space_group_name_H-M   'P 1'
#
loop_
_entity.id
_entity.type
_entity.pdbx_description
1 polymer ?
#
loop_
_entity_poly.entity_id
_entity_poly.type
_entity_poly.pdbx_seq_one_letter_code
_entity_poly.pdbx_strand_id
1 'polypeptide(L)'
;MSGIVPEVGDLTFEGGIGRIDIRWRARRPYRPLVDHFAVYGSPDPRFRPSPETLIGKTIDTRLRHEGLGPERRTWYYRVVTVDAAGRWSRPAGPLRASSAESVTVSGRPVAVVGEFDRKGLELALSPNGYAQYPARFPDGADYLHGVSTPGADWPYLHPGPADRWAGSRAHTFRFRFDLPSAPEADLVLAMWLIDTHASIPGRVEISCNGTAIADVALENGATRGSLEGDATAPGSPLKPSVVELPVPASALVTGRNVLTLHKGEGSWHAYDALGVFDPA
;
A
#
# COMPACT_ATOMS: atom_id res chain seq x y z
N MET A 1 42.16 -21.36 1.87
CA MET A 1 42.16 -19.90 1.68
C MET A 1 41.03 -19.34 2.55
N SER A 2 41.35 -18.63 3.64
CA SER A 2 40.32 -17.94 4.44
C SER A 2 39.82 -16.74 3.64
N GLY A 3 38.82 -16.97 2.79
CA GLY A 3 38.27 -15.94 1.92
C GLY A 3 37.51 -14.90 2.73
N ILE A 4 37.87 -13.63 2.56
CA ILE A 4 37.06 -12.50 3.03
C ILE A 4 35.72 -12.55 2.29
N VAL A 5 34.62 -12.49 3.03
CA VAL A 5 33.27 -12.42 2.41
C VAL A 5 33.10 -11.03 1.80
N PRO A 6 32.80 -10.93 0.49
CA PRO A 6 32.72 -9.63 -0.19
C PRO A 6 31.54 -8.81 0.33
N GLU A 7 31.77 -7.51 0.50
CA GLU A 7 30.73 -6.54 0.85
C GLU A 7 29.89 -6.16 -0.38
N VAL A 8 28.62 -5.82 -0.14
CA VAL A 8 27.75 -5.22 -1.15
C VAL A 8 28.12 -3.75 -1.41
N GLY A 9 27.80 -3.24 -2.59
CA GLY A 9 28.00 -1.83 -2.95
C GLY A 9 26.70 -1.14 -3.36
N ASP A 10 26.78 0.16 -3.63
CA ASP A 10 25.72 0.95 -4.27
C ASP A 10 24.35 0.80 -3.60
N LEU A 11 24.33 0.94 -2.28
CA LEU A 11 23.09 0.93 -1.50
C LEU A 11 22.23 2.13 -1.92
N THR A 12 20.99 1.86 -2.32
CA THR A 12 19.99 2.87 -2.65
C THR A 12 18.66 2.53 -1.99
N PHE A 13 17.75 3.50 -1.94
CA PHE A 13 16.40 3.27 -1.44
C PHE A 13 15.36 3.95 -2.32
N GLU A 14 14.14 3.45 -2.18
CA GLU A 14 12.91 4.06 -2.66
C GLU A 14 11.94 4.12 -1.48
N GLY A 15 11.50 5.34 -1.14
CA GLY A 15 10.57 5.57 -0.04
C GLY A 15 9.13 5.46 -0.53
N GLY A 16 8.34 4.58 0.10
CA GLY A 16 6.89 4.54 -0.08
C GLY A 16 6.18 4.96 1.22
N ILE A 17 4.87 5.08 1.18
CA ILE A 17 4.07 5.32 2.39
C ILE A 17 4.08 4.02 3.21
N GLY A 18 4.43 4.10 4.49
CA GLY A 18 4.51 2.92 5.37
C GLY A 18 5.63 1.93 5.04
N ARG A 19 6.52 2.25 4.09
CA ARG A 19 7.60 1.34 3.69
C ARG A 19 8.86 2.03 3.17
N ILE A 20 9.96 1.30 3.20
CA ILE A 20 11.21 1.65 2.52
C ILE A 20 11.72 0.42 1.77
N ASP A 21 11.92 0.55 0.46
CA ASP A 21 12.52 -0.45 -0.40
C ASP A 21 14.03 -0.19 -0.52
N ILE A 22 14.86 -1.13 -0.08
CA ILE A 22 16.31 -1.02 -0.09
C ILE A 22 16.86 -1.91 -1.20
N ARG A 23 17.81 -1.40 -1.98
CA ARG A 23 18.47 -2.13 -3.08
C ARG A 23 19.98 -1.97 -2.97
N TRP A 24 20.74 -2.94 -3.47
CA TRP A 24 22.20 -2.90 -3.50
C TRP A 24 22.74 -3.66 -4.70
N ARG A 25 24.03 -3.52 -4.97
CA ARG A 25 24.75 -4.35 -5.93
C ARG A 25 25.59 -5.38 -5.21
N ALA A 26 25.43 -6.65 -5.58
CA ALA A 26 26.34 -7.70 -5.17
C ALA A 26 27.56 -7.74 -6.10
N ARG A 27 28.77 -7.80 -5.54
CA ARG A 27 29.99 -7.96 -6.34
C ARG A 27 30.07 -9.38 -6.90
N ARG A 28 30.35 -9.51 -8.20
CA ARG A 28 30.60 -10.79 -8.88
C ARG A 28 32.09 -11.00 -9.14
N PRO A 29 32.56 -12.26 -9.21
CA PRO A 29 31.79 -13.50 -9.04
C PRO A 29 31.46 -13.81 -7.56
N TYR A 30 30.36 -14.53 -7.31
CA TYR A 30 29.96 -15.03 -5.98
C TYR A 30 30.91 -16.14 -5.51
N ARG A 31 32.15 -15.77 -5.16
CA ARG A 31 33.10 -16.66 -4.52
C ARG A 31 33.59 -16.03 -3.21
N PRO A 32 33.29 -16.63 -2.04
CA PRO A 32 32.46 -17.83 -1.83
C PRO A 32 30.98 -17.63 -2.19
N LEU A 33 30.24 -18.75 -2.30
CA LEU A 33 28.79 -18.75 -2.54
C LEU A 33 28.10 -17.90 -1.47
N VAL A 34 27.30 -16.93 -1.90
CA VAL A 34 26.45 -16.15 -1.00
C VAL A 34 25.26 -17.04 -0.64
N ASP A 35 25.07 -17.24 0.66
CA ASP A 35 23.91 -17.94 1.20
C ASP A 35 22.72 -16.98 1.26
N HIS A 36 22.91 -15.81 1.89
CA HIS A 36 21.92 -14.73 1.92
C HIS A 36 22.58 -13.37 2.21
N PHE A 37 21.78 -12.32 2.08
CA PHE A 37 22.02 -11.00 2.64
C PHE A 37 21.17 -10.84 3.90
N ALA A 38 21.75 -10.26 4.94
CA ALA A 38 21.00 -9.81 6.12
C ALA A 38 20.97 -8.28 6.14
N VAL A 39 19.77 -7.72 6.28
CA VAL A 39 19.52 -6.28 6.30
C VAL A 39 19.17 -5.88 7.72
N TYR A 40 19.92 -4.92 8.25
CA TYR A 40 19.72 -4.36 9.57
C TYR A 40 19.29 -2.92 9.46
N GLY A 41 18.45 -2.46 10.38
CA GLY A 41 17.88 -1.12 10.38
C GLY A 41 17.71 -0.57 11.79
N SER A 42 17.89 0.74 11.94
CA SER A 42 17.51 1.47 13.15
C SER A 42 17.19 2.94 12.84
N PRO A 43 16.34 3.61 13.64
CA PRO A 43 16.25 5.08 13.64
C PRO A 43 17.54 5.76 14.13
N ASP A 44 18.38 5.06 14.92
CA ASP A 44 19.68 5.58 15.37
C ASP A 44 20.76 5.37 14.29
N PRO A 45 21.41 6.41 13.75
CA PRO A 45 22.48 6.27 12.76
C PRO A 45 23.72 5.51 13.27
N ARG A 46 23.92 5.43 14.58
CA ARG A 46 25.09 4.81 15.22
C ARG A 46 24.89 3.35 15.56
N PHE A 47 23.73 2.78 15.22
CA PHE A 47 23.42 1.38 15.52
C PHE A 47 24.45 0.41 14.93
N ARG A 48 24.56 -0.74 15.58
CA ARG A 48 25.37 -1.88 15.13
C ARG A 48 24.43 -3.03 14.75
N PRO A 49 24.74 -3.78 13.69
CA PRO A 49 24.01 -5.01 13.36
C PRO A 49 23.94 -5.97 14.55
N SER A 50 22.73 -6.39 14.90
CA SER A 50 22.40 -7.33 15.98
C SER A 50 21.05 -8.01 15.68
N PRO A 51 20.67 -9.08 16.41
CA PRO A 51 19.34 -9.69 16.24
C PRO A 51 18.18 -8.71 16.39
N GLU A 52 18.30 -7.71 17.27
CA GLU A 52 17.26 -6.71 17.55
C GLU A 52 17.12 -5.68 16.44
N THR A 53 18.16 -5.49 15.63
CA THR A 53 18.16 -4.55 14.49
C THR A 53 17.97 -5.28 13.16
N LEU A 54 17.79 -6.61 13.17
CA LEU A 54 17.57 -7.39 11.95
C LEU A 54 16.17 -7.11 11.40
N ILE A 55 16.10 -6.51 10.21
CA ILE A 55 14.85 -6.29 9.48
C ILE A 55 14.45 -7.57 8.74
N GLY A 56 15.42 -8.25 8.14
CA GLY A 56 15.15 -9.48 7.43
C GLY A 56 16.35 -10.03 6.67
N LYS A 57 16.13 -11.18 6.05
CA LYS A 57 17.11 -11.92 5.25
C LYS A 57 16.54 -12.18 3.88
N THR A 58 17.39 -12.17 2.86
CA THR A 58 16.97 -12.39 1.48
C THR A 58 18.13 -12.91 0.64
N ILE A 59 17.82 -13.68 -0.40
CA ILE A 59 18.80 -14.06 -1.44
C ILE A 59 18.82 -13.04 -2.60
N ASP A 60 17.82 -12.17 -2.66
CA ASP A 60 17.75 -11.09 -3.65
C ASP A 60 18.65 -9.92 -3.26
N THR A 61 18.90 -9.04 -4.22
CA THR A 61 19.64 -7.77 -4.00
C THR A 61 18.72 -6.61 -3.61
N ARG A 62 17.59 -6.94 -2.98
CA ARG A 62 16.59 -6.01 -2.50
C ARG A 62 15.87 -6.56 -1.27
N LEU A 63 15.42 -5.67 -0.39
CA LEU A 63 14.54 -5.99 0.72
C LEU A 63 13.61 -4.81 1.00
N ARG A 64 12.35 -5.10 1.30
CA ARG A 64 11.36 -4.12 1.70
C ARG A 64 11.19 -4.14 3.23
N HIS A 65 11.29 -2.97 3.86
CA HIS A 65 10.93 -2.76 5.25
C HIS A 65 9.53 -2.13 5.29
N GLU A 66 8.54 -2.85 5.82
CA GLU A 66 7.13 -2.41 5.90
C GLU A 66 6.72 -2.10 7.35
N GLY A 67 5.48 -1.68 7.56
CA GLY A 67 4.94 -1.41 8.90
C GLY A 67 5.42 -0.11 9.53
N LEU A 68 5.92 0.84 8.73
CA LEU A 68 6.50 2.10 9.24
C LEU A 68 5.47 3.16 9.65
N GLY A 69 4.19 2.89 9.43
CA GLY A 69 3.10 3.85 9.65
C GLY A 69 3.03 4.92 8.56
N PRO A 70 2.00 5.78 8.60
CA PRO A 70 1.75 6.78 7.56
C PRO A 70 2.63 8.03 7.68
N GLU A 71 3.20 8.30 8.85
CA GLU A 71 4.09 9.46 9.01
C GLU A 71 5.46 9.19 8.38
N ARG A 72 6.15 10.27 8.02
CA ARG A 72 7.54 10.16 7.55
C ARG A 72 8.43 9.58 8.64
N ARG A 73 9.10 8.47 8.33
CA ARG A 73 10.13 7.86 9.19
C ARG A 73 11.48 7.92 8.50
N THR A 74 12.53 8.28 9.23
CA THR A 74 13.91 8.14 8.77
C THR A 74 14.55 6.96 9.45
N TRP A 75 15.19 6.10 8.66
CA TRP A 75 15.89 4.92 9.10
C TRP A 75 17.30 4.87 8.51
N TYR A 76 18.17 4.18 9.21
CA TYR A 76 19.54 3.92 8.78
C TYR A 76 19.70 2.43 8.59
N TYR A 77 20.19 2.01 7.42
CA TYR A 77 20.30 0.60 7.07
C TYR A 77 21.73 0.18 6.85
N ARG A 78 22.02 -1.07 7.23
CA ARG A 78 23.27 -1.75 6.94
C ARG A 78 22.98 -3.11 6.34
N VAL A 79 23.76 -3.50 5.34
CA VAL A 79 23.61 -4.79 4.67
C VAL A 79 24.90 -5.58 4.84
N VAL A 80 24.77 -6.85 5.22
CA VAL A 80 25.89 -7.80 5.27
C VAL A 80 25.64 -8.94 4.29
N THR A 81 26.70 -9.41 3.66
CA THR A 81 26.70 -10.67 2.92
C THR A 81 27.05 -11.80 3.87
N VAL A 82 26.28 -12.88 3.83
CA VAL A 82 26.54 -14.10 4.59
C VAL A 82 26.88 -15.22 3.60
N ASP A 83 28.03 -15.87 3.79
CA ASP A 83 28.42 -17.02 2.97
C ASP A 83 27.84 -18.34 3.50
N ALA A 84 27.96 -19.42 2.73
CA ALA A 84 27.48 -20.76 3.10
C ALA A 84 28.11 -21.34 4.38
N ALA A 85 29.20 -20.76 4.89
CA ALA A 85 29.82 -21.15 6.16
C ALA A 85 29.32 -20.27 7.33
N GLY A 86 28.39 -19.35 7.08
CA GLY A 86 27.85 -18.43 8.07
C GLY A 86 28.76 -17.25 8.41
N ARG A 87 29.84 -17.02 7.65
CA ARG A 87 30.73 -15.85 7.85
C ARG A 87 30.13 -14.61 7.22
N TRP A 88 30.32 -13.47 7.87
CA TRP A 88 29.74 -12.20 7.44
C TRP A 88 30.80 -11.26 6.84
N SER A 89 30.40 -10.47 5.86
CA SER A 89 31.19 -9.33 5.37
C SER A 89 31.27 -8.23 6.43
N ARG A 90 32.10 -7.21 6.18
CA ARG A 90 31.91 -5.91 6.85
C ARG A 90 30.51 -5.37 6.48
N PRO A 91 29.80 -4.69 7.39
CA PRO A 91 28.52 -4.08 7.06
C PRO A 91 28.67 -2.89 6.12
N ALA A 92 27.98 -2.92 5.00
CA ALA A 92 27.84 -1.77 4.12
C ALA A 92 26.90 -0.73 4.72
N GLY A 93 27.20 0.55 4.53
CA GLY A 93 26.40 1.67 5.04
C GLY A 93 27.00 2.41 6.26
N PRO A 94 26.21 3.24 6.96
CA PRO A 94 24.76 3.25 6.95
C PRO A 94 24.18 3.98 5.74
N LEU A 95 23.15 3.41 5.11
CA LEU A 95 22.29 4.11 4.17
C LEU A 95 21.22 4.87 4.96
N ARG A 96 21.21 6.20 4.88
CA ARG A 96 20.09 7.01 5.38
C ARG A 96 18.94 6.95 4.37
N ALA A 97 17.77 6.50 4.79
CA ALA A 97 16.58 6.37 3.96
C ALA A 97 15.35 6.91 4.70
N SER A 98 14.36 7.37 3.94
CA SER A 98 13.11 7.89 4.51
C SER A 98 11.90 7.32 3.78
N SER A 99 10.84 6.99 4.52
CA SER A 99 9.52 6.72 3.94
C SER A 99 8.92 8.01 3.38
N ALA A 100 7.92 7.86 2.51
CA ALA A 100 7.04 8.97 2.17
C ALA A 100 6.06 9.24 3.32
N GLU A 101 5.60 10.49 3.42
CA GLU A 101 4.51 10.86 4.31
C GLU A 101 3.20 10.72 3.54
N SER A 102 2.19 10.15 4.19
CA SER A 102 0.84 10.10 3.64
C SER A 102 0.15 11.46 3.72
N VAL A 103 -0.63 11.79 2.71
CA VAL A 103 -1.51 12.95 2.71
C VAL A 103 -2.57 12.89 3.81
N THR A 104 -2.89 11.71 4.34
CA THR A 104 -3.84 11.58 5.46
C THR A 104 -3.26 12.09 6.78
N VAL A 105 -1.94 12.27 6.85
CA VAL A 105 -1.22 12.84 8.00
C VAL A 105 -0.99 14.35 7.82
N SER A 106 -0.53 14.76 6.64
CA SER A 106 -0.11 16.14 6.39
C SER A 106 -1.18 17.04 5.76
N GLY A 107 -2.12 16.44 5.03
CA GLY A 107 -3.15 17.15 4.26
C GLY A 107 -4.44 17.37 5.04
N ARG A 108 -5.33 18.20 4.47
CA ARG A 108 -6.67 18.44 5.00
C ARG A 108 -7.69 17.55 4.28
N PRO A 109 -8.52 16.77 5.00
CA PRO A 109 -9.56 15.99 4.35
C PRO A 109 -10.59 16.90 3.67
N VAL A 110 -10.91 16.61 2.41
CA VAL A 110 -11.99 17.23 1.64
C VAL A 110 -13.24 16.36 1.71
N ALA A 111 -13.08 15.06 1.48
CA ALA A 111 -14.14 14.07 1.57
C ALA A 111 -13.56 12.69 1.89
N VAL A 112 -14.20 11.94 2.78
CA VAL A 112 -13.71 10.62 3.24
C VAL A 112 -14.81 9.58 3.35
N VAL A 113 -14.42 8.30 3.21
CA VAL A 113 -15.22 7.10 3.46
C VAL A 113 -14.42 6.19 4.37
N GLY A 114 -14.98 5.85 5.54
CA GLY A 114 -14.30 5.06 6.55
C GLY A 114 -13.27 5.86 7.34
N GLU A 115 -12.43 5.15 8.10
CA GLU A 115 -11.34 5.72 8.89
C GLU A 115 -9.99 5.18 8.42
N PHE A 116 -8.96 6.04 8.32
CA PHE A 116 -7.62 5.63 7.92
C PHE A 116 -6.87 5.01 9.10
N ASP A 117 -7.36 3.88 9.61
CA ASP A 117 -6.90 3.23 10.84
C ASP A 117 -6.35 1.80 10.64
N ARG A 118 -6.27 1.37 9.37
CA ARG A 118 -5.91 0.01 8.91
C ARG A 118 -6.93 -1.05 9.30
N LYS A 119 -8.20 -0.67 9.36
CA LYS A 119 -9.34 -1.57 9.54
C LYS A 119 -10.43 -1.23 8.54
N GLY A 120 -11.12 -2.27 8.06
CA GLY A 120 -12.30 -2.10 7.21
C GLY A 120 -13.58 -2.47 7.92
N LEU A 121 -13.61 -2.50 9.26
CA LEU A 121 -14.68 -3.10 10.08
C LEU A 121 -15.97 -2.28 10.10
N GLU A 122 -15.86 -0.98 9.89
CA GLU A 122 -16.94 -0.02 9.83
C GLU A 122 -17.63 0.05 8.46
N LEU A 123 -17.03 -0.58 7.44
CA LEU A 123 -17.56 -0.61 6.07
C LEU A 123 -18.67 -1.64 5.91
N ALA A 124 -19.56 -1.41 4.94
CA ALA A 124 -20.69 -2.29 4.68
C ALA A 124 -20.23 -3.71 4.37
N LEU A 125 -20.97 -4.70 4.88
CA LEU A 125 -20.72 -6.13 4.71
C LEU A 125 -19.43 -6.67 5.36
N SER A 126 -18.65 -5.83 6.05
CA SER A 126 -17.45 -6.26 6.74
C SER A 126 -17.77 -7.18 7.94
N PRO A 127 -16.85 -8.06 8.36
CA PRO A 127 -15.62 -8.47 7.66
C PRO A 127 -15.83 -9.70 6.75
N ASN A 128 -17.02 -10.31 6.77
CA ASN A 128 -17.24 -11.62 6.15
C ASN A 128 -18.59 -11.74 5.41
N GLY A 129 -19.26 -10.63 5.16
CA GLY A 129 -20.58 -10.57 4.51
C GLY A 129 -20.53 -10.49 2.98
N TYR A 130 -19.42 -10.84 2.32
CA TYR A 130 -19.23 -10.63 0.88
C TYR A 130 -20.32 -11.31 0.02
N ALA A 131 -20.89 -12.42 0.49
CA ALA A 131 -21.96 -13.14 -0.20
C ALA A 131 -23.23 -12.30 -0.40
N GLN A 132 -23.42 -11.22 0.37
CA GLN A 132 -24.56 -10.32 0.25
C GLN A 132 -24.38 -9.25 -0.84
N TYR A 133 -23.15 -9.08 -1.35
CA TYR A 133 -22.82 -8.02 -2.31
C TYR A 133 -23.69 -8.04 -3.58
N PRO A 134 -23.98 -9.18 -4.25
CA PRO A 134 -24.79 -9.15 -5.47
C PRO A 134 -26.20 -8.60 -5.26
N ALA A 135 -26.76 -8.75 -4.05
CA ALA A 135 -28.08 -8.23 -3.70
C ALA A 135 -28.03 -6.77 -3.23
N ARG A 136 -26.97 -6.39 -2.50
CA ARG A 136 -26.84 -5.08 -1.85
C ARG A 136 -26.21 -4.01 -2.77
N PHE A 137 -25.31 -4.42 -3.65
CA PHE A 137 -24.56 -3.56 -4.56
C PHE A 137 -24.54 -4.14 -5.97
N PRO A 138 -25.72 -4.43 -6.59
CA PRO A 138 -25.79 -5.07 -7.90
C PRO A 138 -25.13 -4.26 -9.01
N ASP A 139 -24.97 -2.94 -8.84
CA ASP A 139 -24.34 -2.02 -9.80
C ASP A 139 -23.03 -1.40 -9.27
N GLY A 140 -22.51 -1.92 -8.14
CA GLY A 140 -21.41 -1.33 -7.39
C GLY A 140 -21.85 -0.24 -6.41
N ALA A 141 -20.91 0.26 -5.62
CA ALA A 141 -21.15 1.32 -4.64
C ALA A 141 -21.29 2.69 -5.31
N ASP A 142 -22.21 3.50 -4.79
CA ASP A 142 -22.42 4.86 -5.27
C ASP A 142 -22.57 5.83 -4.09
N TYR A 143 -21.42 6.22 -3.54
CA TYR A 143 -21.32 6.90 -2.26
C TYR A 143 -21.30 8.41 -2.42
N LEU A 144 -22.15 9.09 -1.66
CA LEU A 144 -22.21 10.55 -1.61
C LEU A 144 -21.72 11.07 -0.26
N HIS A 145 -20.57 11.73 -0.26
CA HIS A 145 -20.01 12.35 0.95
C HIS A 145 -21.00 13.33 1.60
N GLY A 146 -21.16 13.20 2.92
CA GLY A 146 -22.11 13.99 3.72
C GLY A 146 -23.56 13.48 3.71
N VAL A 147 -23.88 12.45 2.92
CA VAL A 147 -25.22 11.84 2.86
C VAL A 147 -25.17 10.33 3.11
N SER A 148 -24.28 9.62 2.43
CA SER A 148 -24.07 8.18 2.59
C SER A 148 -23.36 7.83 3.91
N THR A 149 -23.59 6.62 4.40
CA THR A 149 -22.96 6.08 5.61
C THR A 149 -22.00 4.93 5.24
N PRO A 150 -20.74 4.92 5.70
CA PRO A 150 -19.76 3.87 5.32
C PRO A 150 -20.28 2.44 5.54
N GLY A 151 -20.85 2.15 6.71
CA GLY A 151 -21.38 0.83 7.08
C GLY A 151 -22.63 0.37 6.32
N ALA A 152 -23.25 1.24 5.52
CA ALA A 152 -24.43 0.92 4.72
C ALA A 152 -24.15 0.96 3.21
N ASP A 153 -23.33 1.91 2.77
CA ASP A 153 -23.27 2.36 1.38
C ASP A 153 -21.89 2.15 0.72
N TRP A 154 -20.88 1.70 1.47
CA TRP A 154 -19.56 1.36 0.92
C TRP A 154 -19.15 -0.06 1.32
N PRO A 155 -19.20 -1.05 0.41
CA PRO A 155 -18.83 -2.41 0.73
C PRO A 155 -17.33 -2.52 0.98
N TYR A 156 -16.94 -3.29 1.98
CA TYR A 156 -15.53 -3.52 2.32
C TYR A 156 -14.72 -4.17 1.19
N LEU A 157 -15.35 -4.96 0.31
CA LEU A 157 -14.73 -5.53 -0.89
C LEU A 157 -15.17 -4.83 -2.16
N HIS A 158 -14.20 -4.49 -3.01
CA HIS A 158 -14.43 -4.17 -4.42
C HIS A 158 -14.10 -5.41 -5.27
N PRO A 159 -15.11 -6.12 -5.81
CA PRO A 159 -14.87 -7.31 -6.62
C PRO A 159 -14.31 -6.99 -8.00
N GLY A 160 -13.55 -7.93 -8.56
CA GLY A 160 -13.13 -7.93 -9.95
C GLY A 160 -13.76 -9.07 -10.75
N PRO A 161 -13.48 -9.15 -12.05
CA PRO A 161 -14.08 -10.18 -12.94
C PRO A 161 -13.72 -11.62 -12.59
N ALA A 162 -12.65 -11.86 -11.82
CA ALA A 162 -12.32 -13.22 -11.36
C ALA A 162 -13.25 -13.73 -10.23
N ASP A 163 -14.06 -12.84 -9.64
CA ASP A 163 -14.87 -13.15 -8.47
C ASP A 163 -16.25 -13.72 -8.86
N ARG A 164 -16.34 -15.05 -8.86
CA ARG A 164 -17.60 -15.76 -9.17
C ARG A 164 -18.75 -15.37 -8.25
N TRP A 165 -18.45 -15.13 -6.97
CA TRP A 165 -19.45 -14.71 -5.98
C TRP A 165 -20.04 -13.32 -6.29
N ALA A 166 -19.37 -12.52 -7.11
CA ALA A 166 -19.81 -11.20 -7.58
C ALA A 166 -20.22 -11.21 -9.07
N GLY A 167 -20.51 -12.39 -9.63
CA GLY A 167 -21.05 -12.52 -10.98
C GLY A 167 -20.01 -12.52 -12.12
N SER A 168 -18.72 -12.69 -11.82
CA SER A 168 -17.64 -12.82 -12.82
C SER A 168 -17.62 -11.70 -13.89
N ARG A 169 -17.79 -10.46 -13.46
CA ARG A 169 -17.80 -9.27 -14.33
C ARG A 169 -16.99 -8.14 -13.73
N ALA A 170 -16.67 -7.13 -14.53
CA ALA A 170 -16.10 -5.90 -14.03
C ALA A 170 -17.11 -5.16 -13.13
N HIS A 171 -16.60 -4.42 -12.14
CA HIS A 171 -17.40 -3.59 -11.22
C HIS A 171 -16.86 -2.16 -11.20
N THR A 172 -17.75 -1.22 -10.90
CA THR A 172 -17.42 0.21 -10.86
C THR A 172 -18.01 0.83 -9.63
N PHE A 173 -17.17 1.44 -8.80
CA PHE A 173 -17.61 2.24 -7.65
C PHE A 173 -17.50 3.72 -7.96
N ARG A 174 -18.38 4.51 -7.37
CA ARG A 174 -18.42 5.97 -7.52
C ARG A 174 -18.36 6.62 -6.16
N PHE A 175 -17.44 7.57 -6.01
CA PHE A 175 -17.31 8.41 -4.84
C PHE A 175 -17.59 9.86 -5.24
N ARG A 176 -18.66 10.43 -4.67
CA ARG A 176 -19.14 11.78 -4.98
C ARG A 176 -18.89 12.72 -3.82
N PHE A 177 -18.38 13.91 -4.12
CA PHE A 177 -18.14 14.98 -3.16
C PHE A 177 -18.42 16.33 -3.79
N ASP A 178 -18.64 17.36 -2.96
CA ASP A 178 -18.78 18.75 -3.43
C ASP A 178 -17.51 19.53 -3.11
N LEU A 179 -17.14 20.43 -4.02
CA LEU A 179 -16.13 21.46 -3.79
C LEU A 179 -16.80 22.84 -3.79
N PRO A 180 -16.51 23.73 -2.82
CA PRO A 180 -17.07 25.08 -2.80
C PRO A 180 -16.56 25.95 -3.97
N SER A 181 -15.39 25.63 -4.50
CA SER A 181 -14.78 26.22 -5.69
C SER A 181 -13.87 25.20 -6.37
N ALA A 182 -13.65 25.33 -7.67
CA ALA A 182 -12.60 24.56 -8.35
C ALA A 182 -11.24 24.85 -7.68
N PRO A 183 -10.42 23.82 -7.42
CA PRO A 183 -9.15 23.99 -6.72
C PRO A 183 -8.09 24.56 -7.68
N GLU A 184 -7.16 25.34 -7.13
CA GLU A 184 -6.05 25.92 -7.91
C GLU A 184 -4.87 24.94 -8.07
N ALA A 185 -4.81 23.93 -7.21
CA ALA A 185 -3.79 22.88 -7.19
C ALA A 185 -4.44 21.50 -7.19
N ASP A 186 -3.65 20.48 -7.55
CA ASP A 186 -4.10 19.10 -7.53
C ASP A 186 -4.49 18.71 -6.10
N LEU A 187 -5.64 18.03 -5.98
CA LEU A 187 -5.97 17.30 -4.76
C LEU A 187 -5.25 15.95 -4.77
N VAL A 188 -5.32 15.19 -3.68
CA VAL A 188 -4.76 13.84 -3.60
C VAL A 188 -5.86 12.85 -3.28
N LEU A 189 -5.98 11.81 -4.10
CA LEU A 189 -6.76 10.62 -3.77
C LEU A 189 -5.91 9.75 -2.84
N ALA A 190 -6.46 9.40 -1.68
CA ALA A 190 -5.92 8.37 -0.79
C ALA A 190 -6.85 7.15 -0.79
N MET A 191 -6.32 6.00 -1.19
CA MET A 191 -6.99 4.70 -1.14
C MET A 191 -6.13 3.76 -0.31
N TRP A 192 -6.55 3.50 0.92
CA TRP A 192 -5.90 2.54 1.80
C TRP A 192 -6.65 1.21 1.74
N LEU A 193 -5.88 0.14 1.66
CA LEU A 193 -6.38 -1.22 1.56
C LEU A 193 -5.87 -2.02 2.75
N ILE A 194 -6.75 -2.79 3.39
CA ILE A 194 -6.34 -3.74 4.43
C ILE A 194 -5.75 -5.01 3.83
N ASP A 195 -6.21 -5.42 2.64
CA ASP A 195 -5.71 -6.61 1.94
C ASP A 195 -6.17 -6.66 0.48
N THR A 196 -5.55 -7.53 -0.29
CA THR A 196 -5.98 -7.87 -1.66
C THR A 196 -5.84 -9.37 -1.90
N HIS A 197 -6.28 -9.84 -3.07
CA HIS A 197 -5.97 -11.21 -3.50
C HIS A 197 -4.46 -11.44 -3.64
N ALA A 198 -3.96 -12.58 -3.15
CA ALA A 198 -2.53 -12.87 -3.02
C ALA A 198 -1.76 -13.04 -4.34
N SER A 199 -2.43 -13.32 -5.45
CA SER A 199 -1.77 -13.61 -6.74
C SER A 199 -2.36 -12.89 -7.96
N ILE A 200 -3.58 -12.38 -7.85
CA ILE A 200 -4.30 -11.75 -8.97
C ILE A 200 -5.12 -10.55 -8.48
N PRO A 201 -4.53 -9.61 -7.71
CA PRO A 201 -5.27 -8.44 -7.21
C PRO A 201 -5.75 -7.53 -8.35
N GLY A 202 -5.09 -7.60 -9.52
CA GLY A 202 -5.48 -6.89 -10.73
C GLY A 202 -5.19 -5.39 -10.65
N ARG A 203 -6.04 -4.60 -11.28
CA ARG A 203 -5.85 -3.16 -11.46
C ARG A 203 -7.13 -2.40 -11.18
N VAL A 204 -6.99 -1.12 -10.82
CA VAL A 204 -8.10 -0.17 -10.70
C VAL A 204 -7.84 1.01 -11.61
N GLU A 205 -8.72 1.19 -12.58
CA GLU A 205 -8.76 2.37 -13.45
C GLU A 205 -9.54 3.47 -12.74
N ILE A 206 -8.96 4.65 -12.65
CA ILE A 206 -9.52 5.77 -11.89
C ILE A 206 -9.72 6.95 -12.83
N SER A 207 -10.91 7.54 -12.77
CA SER A 207 -11.24 8.77 -13.47
C SER A 207 -11.92 9.77 -12.53
N CYS A 208 -11.78 11.05 -12.82
CA CYS A 208 -12.49 12.13 -12.17
C CYS A 208 -13.33 12.88 -13.21
N ASN A 209 -14.63 12.99 -12.97
CA ASN A 209 -15.57 13.66 -13.89
C ASN A 209 -15.48 13.16 -15.35
N GLY A 210 -15.23 11.85 -15.52
CA GLY A 210 -15.06 11.22 -16.83
C GLY A 210 -13.66 11.35 -17.46
N THR A 211 -12.76 12.13 -16.85
CA THR A 211 -11.37 12.24 -17.29
C THR A 211 -10.52 11.18 -16.59
N ALA A 212 -9.84 10.33 -17.35
CA ALA A 212 -8.93 9.33 -16.79
C ALA A 212 -7.76 10.01 -16.06
N ILE A 213 -7.46 9.55 -14.84
CA ILE A 213 -6.37 10.10 -14.01
C ILE A 213 -5.28 9.07 -13.70
N ALA A 214 -5.64 7.79 -13.55
CA ALA A 214 -4.67 6.74 -13.24
C ALA A 214 -5.18 5.35 -13.62
N ASP A 215 -4.24 4.44 -13.80
CA ASP A 215 -4.48 2.99 -13.85
C ASP A 215 -3.47 2.33 -12.90
N VAL A 216 -3.99 1.84 -11.77
CA VAL A 216 -3.19 1.42 -10.62
C VAL A 216 -3.11 -0.10 -10.56
N ALA A 217 -1.90 -0.63 -10.68
CA ALA A 217 -1.63 -2.03 -10.32
C ALA A 217 -1.71 -2.20 -8.81
N LEU A 218 -2.56 -3.13 -8.35
CA LEU A 218 -2.67 -3.43 -6.93
C LEU A 218 -1.56 -4.41 -6.51
N GLU A 219 -1.06 -4.23 -5.28
CA GLU A 219 -0.07 -5.13 -4.71
C GLU A 219 -0.70 -6.44 -4.26
N ASN A 220 0.07 -7.52 -4.28
CA ASN A 220 -0.36 -8.83 -3.84
C ASN A 220 -0.56 -8.87 -2.33
N GLY A 221 -1.76 -9.22 -1.90
CA GLY A 221 -2.12 -9.35 -0.49
C GLY A 221 -1.94 -10.76 0.05
N ALA A 222 -2.77 -11.10 1.03
CA ALA A 222 -2.83 -12.40 1.69
C ALA A 222 -4.14 -13.16 1.43
N THR A 223 -5.11 -12.56 0.71
CA THR A 223 -6.46 -13.12 0.48
C THR A 223 -7.30 -13.25 1.77
N ARG A 224 -6.81 -12.77 2.91
CA ARG A 224 -7.46 -12.89 4.23
C ARG A 224 -8.48 -11.79 4.50
N GLY A 225 -8.37 -10.64 3.82
CA GLY A 225 -9.28 -9.50 3.97
C GLY A 225 -10.73 -9.75 3.55
N SER A 226 -11.05 -10.92 3.00
CA SER A 226 -12.44 -11.36 2.74
C SER A 226 -13.13 -11.95 3.97
N LEU A 227 -12.39 -12.22 5.05
CA LEU A 227 -12.87 -12.82 6.28
C LEU A 227 -12.39 -12.08 7.54
N GLU A 228 -11.36 -11.26 7.42
CA GLU A 228 -10.72 -10.51 8.49
C GLU A 228 -10.70 -9.02 8.13
N GLY A 229 -10.88 -8.15 9.13
CA GLY A 229 -11.06 -6.71 8.89
C GLY A 229 -10.09 -5.80 9.65
N ASP A 230 -9.20 -6.34 10.49
CA ASP A 230 -8.29 -5.56 11.34
C ASP A 230 -6.83 -5.96 11.09
N ALA A 231 -6.10 -5.11 10.37
CA ALA A 231 -4.68 -5.35 10.07
C ALA A 231 -3.74 -4.93 11.21
N THR A 232 -4.27 -4.31 12.27
CA THR A 232 -3.50 -3.90 13.45
C THR A 232 -3.43 -4.99 14.52
N ALA A 233 -4.29 -6.01 14.43
CA ALA A 233 -4.32 -7.12 15.36
C ALA A 233 -2.96 -7.85 15.44
N PRO A 234 -2.48 -8.24 16.64
CA PRO A 234 -1.23 -8.99 16.78
C PRO A 234 -1.24 -10.28 15.96
N GLY A 235 -0.22 -10.44 15.10
CA GLY A 235 -0.11 -11.62 14.23
C GLY A 235 -1.10 -11.64 13.06
N SER A 236 -1.76 -10.50 12.76
CA SER A 236 -2.64 -10.38 11.61
C SER A 236 -1.92 -10.83 10.33
N PRO A 237 -2.53 -11.71 9.52
CA PRO A 237 -1.97 -12.16 8.26
C PRO A 237 -2.22 -11.16 7.12
N LEU A 238 -3.02 -10.12 7.37
CA LEU A 238 -3.38 -9.10 6.37
C LEU A 238 -2.15 -8.35 5.88
N LYS A 239 -2.19 -7.94 4.61
CA LYS A 239 -1.11 -7.16 3.98
C LYS A 239 -1.65 -5.83 3.49
N PRO A 240 -1.63 -4.79 4.33
CA PRO A 240 -2.08 -3.47 3.94
C PRO A 240 -1.24 -2.88 2.81
N SER A 241 -1.88 -2.13 1.93
CA SER A 241 -1.20 -1.33 0.91
C SER A 241 -1.88 0.04 0.78
N VAL A 242 -1.11 1.02 0.34
CA VAL A 242 -1.56 2.41 0.22
C VAL A 242 -1.32 2.88 -1.19
N VAL A 243 -2.36 3.47 -1.77
CA VAL A 243 -2.31 4.16 -3.05
C VAL A 243 -2.66 5.62 -2.81
N GLU A 244 -1.69 6.50 -3.03
CA GLU A 244 -1.90 7.95 -3.02
C GLU A 244 -1.41 8.54 -4.34
N LEU A 245 -2.28 9.29 -5.00
CA LEU A 245 -2.01 9.85 -6.34
C LEU A 245 -2.73 11.19 -6.53
N PRO A 246 -2.17 12.10 -7.36
CA PRO A 246 -2.80 13.37 -7.63
C PRO A 246 -4.12 13.20 -8.39
N VAL A 247 -5.14 13.97 -7.99
CA VAL A 247 -6.34 14.24 -8.77
C VAL A 247 -6.14 15.62 -9.41
N PRO A 248 -5.90 15.68 -10.73
CA PRO A 248 -5.55 16.94 -11.38
C PRO A 248 -6.60 18.02 -11.16
N ALA A 249 -6.17 19.23 -10.82
CA ALA A 249 -7.07 20.38 -10.66
C ALA A 249 -7.94 20.60 -11.90
N SER A 250 -7.39 20.35 -13.09
CA SER A 250 -8.09 20.46 -14.38
C SER A 250 -9.22 19.46 -14.57
N ALA A 251 -9.26 18.37 -13.81
CA ALA A 251 -10.35 17.40 -13.83
C ALA A 251 -11.46 17.74 -12.83
N LEU A 252 -11.23 18.68 -11.92
CA LEU A 252 -12.13 19.06 -10.84
C LEU A 252 -12.93 20.33 -11.18
N VAL A 253 -14.13 20.43 -10.65
CA VAL A 253 -15.05 21.55 -10.87
C VAL A 253 -15.63 22.07 -9.56
N THR A 254 -16.14 23.30 -9.56
CA THR A 254 -17.01 23.79 -8.47
C THR A 254 -18.28 22.94 -8.40
N GLY A 255 -18.74 22.63 -7.19
CA GLY A 255 -19.89 21.77 -6.95
C GLY A 255 -19.52 20.29 -7.01
N ARG A 256 -20.42 19.47 -7.57
CA ARG A 256 -20.31 18.01 -7.54
C ARG A 256 -19.17 17.50 -8.41
N ASN A 257 -18.29 16.72 -7.81
CA ASN A 257 -17.27 15.92 -8.47
C ASN A 257 -17.54 14.42 -8.25
N VAL A 258 -17.13 13.60 -9.21
CA VAL A 258 -17.27 12.13 -9.14
C VAL A 258 -15.93 11.47 -9.46
N LEU A 259 -15.36 10.79 -8.47
CA LEU A 259 -14.30 9.81 -8.68
C LEU A 259 -14.94 8.46 -9.02
N THR A 260 -14.53 7.89 -10.14
CA THR A 260 -14.99 6.57 -10.59
C THR A 260 -13.82 5.60 -10.51
N LEU A 261 -13.99 4.52 -9.75
CA LEU A 261 -13.03 3.45 -9.59
C LEU A 261 -13.57 2.22 -10.33
N HIS A 262 -12.96 1.87 -11.46
CA HIS A 262 -13.35 0.72 -12.26
C HIS A 262 -12.36 -0.44 -12.07
N LYS A 263 -12.89 -1.61 -11.71
CA LYS A 263 -12.12 -2.83 -11.54
C LYS A 263 -12.42 -3.81 -12.68
N GLY A 264 -11.69 -3.65 -13.77
CA GLY A 264 -11.79 -4.46 -14.98
C GLY A 264 -10.91 -5.72 -15.00
N GLU A 265 -10.03 -5.89 -14.00
CA GLU A 265 -9.04 -6.97 -13.97
C GLU A 265 -8.90 -7.58 -12.56
N GLY A 266 -8.62 -8.88 -12.49
CA GLY A 266 -8.25 -9.59 -11.26
C GLY A 266 -9.42 -9.95 -10.34
N SER A 267 -9.07 -10.35 -9.12
CA SER A 267 -9.96 -10.66 -7.99
C SER A 267 -9.98 -9.49 -7.01
N TRP A 268 -10.86 -9.52 -6.02
CA TRP A 268 -11.19 -8.43 -5.11
C TRP A 268 -9.99 -7.74 -4.42
N HIS A 269 -10.24 -6.50 -3.97
CA HIS A 269 -9.45 -5.81 -2.94
C HIS A 269 -10.35 -5.35 -1.79
N ALA A 270 -9.78 -5.29 -0.59
CA ALA A 270 -10.47 -4.92 0.65
C ALA A 270 -10.01 -3.53 1.12
N TYR A 271 -10.97 -2.61 1.30
CA TYR A 271 -10.69 -1.26 1.76
C TYR A 271 -10.41 -1.20 3.25
N ASP A 272 -9.52 -0.29 3.60
CA ASP A 272 -9.48 0.39 4.90
C ASP A 272 -10.37 1.64 4.78
N ALA A 273 -9.89 2.63 4.03
CA ALA A 273 -10.60 3.87 3.75
C ALA A 273 -10.30 4.43 2.35
N LEU A 274 -11.16 5.34 1.91
CA LEU A 274 -11.00 6.12 0.70
C LEU A 274 -11.20 7.61 1.02
N GLY A 275 -10.41 8.50 0.43
CA GLY A 275 -10.62 9.92 0.61
C GLY A 275 -9.95 10.79 -0.43
N VAL A 276 -10.37 12.05 -0.47
CA VAL A 276 -9.73 13.13 -1.22
C VAL A 276 -9.24 14.16 -0.22
N PHE A 277 -8.00 14.58 -0.40
CA PHE A 277 -7.30 15.50 0.50
C PHE A 277 -6.75 16.69 -0.28
N ASP A 278 -6.74 17.83 0.38
CA ASP A 278 -5.94 18.98 -0.01
C ASP A 278 -4.53 18.79 0.59
N PRO A 279 -3.46 18.68 -0.22
CA PRO A 279 -2.12 18.32 0.27
C PRO A 279 -1.44 19.35 1.17
N ALA A 280 -2.05 20.53 1.37
CA ALA A 280 -1.55 21.70 2.11
C ALA A 280 -0.37 22.44 1.46
#